data_AF-E7A8X7-F1
#
_entry.id   AF-E7A8X7-F1
#
_cell.length_a   1.000
_cell.length_b   1.000
_cell.length_c   1.000
_cell.angle_alpha   90.00
_cell.angle_beta   90.00
_cell.angle_gamma   90.00
#
_symmetry.space_group_name_H-M   'P 1'
#
loop_
_entity.id
_entity.type
_entity.pdbx_description
1 polymer ?
#
loop_
_entity_poly.entity_id
_entity_poly.type
_entity_poly.pdbx_seq_one_letter_code
_entity_poly.pdbx_strand_id
1 'polypeptide(L)'
;MRYSKSLLLVSTCGLVFLGCAHKSGADLDKFSQNYYTQQHQKADALSKELIAKDKKQRDASLWNLENGVNAFMAGNYKDSLNTLDKANKTFDTNWKNMEKGLAKVGAATFGSATNVPYEGHMYEWTLTNYYMALDYAFMDKFNEARVEFNRTVDRQRRIKEAYAKQIAKVNAEMEKAKKKDGNKAQGMEKSMKGLDQELSKRYSSLEQFKAYDGFINVLTNL
;
A
#
# COMPACT_ATOMS: atom_id res chain seq x y z
N MET A 1 -22.86 36.31 22.44
CA MET A 1 -23.21 36.50 21.01
C MET A 1 -21.97 36.21 20.18
N ARG A 2 -22.10 35.28 19.22
CA ARG A 2 -21.22 35.02 18.07
C ARG A 2 -19.76 34.62 18.33
N TYR A 3 -19.51 33.31 18.41
CA TYR A 3 -18.26 32.72 17.92
C TYR A 3 -18.48 32.22 16.49
N SER A 4 -17.65 32.75 15.59
CA SER A 4 -17.59 32.41 14.17
C SER A 4 -17.20 30.94 13.99
N LYS A 5 -18.00 30.19 13.22
CA LYS A 5 -17.67 28.82 12.82
C LYS A 5 -16.69 28.89 11.64
N SER A 6 -15.39 28.86 11.91
CA SER A 6 -14.40 28.51 10.89
C SER A 6 -14.51 27.02 10.62
N LEU A 7 -15.11 26.69 9.48
CA LEU A 7 -15.26 25.34 8.95
C LEU A 7 -13.86 24.81 8.59
N LEU A 8 -13.27 23.98 9.46
CA LEU A 8 -12.08 23.21 9.13
C LEU A 8 -12.46 22.14 8.10
N LEU A 9 -12.22 22.45 6.83
CA LEU A 9 -12.27 21.49 5.74
C LEU A 9 -11.05 20.57 5.88
N VAL A 10 -11.23 19.46 6.58
CA VAL A 10 -10.27 18.36 6.58
C VAL A 10 -10.34 17.73 5.19
N SER A 11 -9.40 18.09 4.33
CA SER A 11 -9.21 17.45 3.04
C SER A 11 -8.68 16.03 3.29
N THR A 12 -9.59 15.07 3.43
CA THR A 12 -9.29 13.64 3.45
C THR A 12 -8.77 13.24 2.06
N CYS A 13 -7.47 13.37 1.88
CA CYS A 13 -6.76 12.85 0.72
C CYS A 13 -6.67 11.31 0.86
N GLY A 14 -7.76 10.62 0.54
CA GLY A 14 -7.81 9.17 0.47
C GLY A 14 -7.07 8.69 -0.78
N LEU A 15 -5.85 8.20 -0.61
CA LEU A 15 -5.12 7.47 -1.65
C LEU A 15 -5.75 6.07 -1.80
N VAL A 16 -6.26 5.74 -3.00
CA VAL A 16 -6.57 4.34 -3.37
C VAL A 16 -5.27 3.66 -3.78
N PHE A 17 -5.07 2.44 -3.28
CA PHE A 17 -3.90 1.63 -3.59
C PHE A 17 -4.22 0.75 -4.78
N LEU A 18 -3.73 1.16 -5.95
CA LEU A 18 -3.88 0.42 -7.19
C LEU A 18 -2.94 -0.80 -7.18
N GLY A 19 -3.30 -1.82 -6.40
CA GLY A 19 -2.76 -3.17 -6.59
C GLY A 19 -3.34 -3.78 -7.86
N CYS A 20 -2.51 -4.46 -8.65
CA CYS A 20 -3.01 -5.25 -9.78
C CYS A 20 -3.82 -6.45 -9.25
N ALA A 21 -5.12 -6.27 -9.06
CA ALA A 21 -6.03 -7.38 -8.75
C ALA A 21 -6.06 -8.37 -9.92
N HIS A 22 -6.21 -9.65 -9.61
CA HIS A 22 -6.33 -10.72 -10.60
C HIS A 22 -7.67 -10.66 -11.37
N LYS A 23 -8.70 -10.01 -10.82
CA LYS A 23 -10.00 -9.77 -11.49
C LYS A 23 -10.01 -8.51 -12.38
N SER A 24 -10.92 -8.51 -13.35
CA SER A 24 -11.00 -7.57 -14.49
C SER A 24 -10.88 -6.11 -14.09
N GLY A 25 -10.19 -5.30 -14.91
CA GLY A 25 -10.07 -3.85 -14.72
C GLY A 25 -11.41 -3.14 -14.46
N ALA A 26 -12.52 -3.66 -14.98
CA ALA A 26 -13.86 -3.15 -14.71
C ALA A 26 -14.27 -3.18 -13.22
N ASP A 27 -13.87 -4.20 -12.45
CA ASP A 27 -14.18 -4.28 -11.01
C ASP A 27 -13.39 -3.21 -10.23
N LEU A 28 -12.10 -3.03 -10.59
CA LEU A 28 -11.24 -2.00 -10.02
C LEU A 28 -11.72 -0.59 -10.41
N ASP A 29 -12.14 -0.38 -11.64
CA ASP A 29 -12.67 0.90 -12.11
C ASP A 29 -13.95 1.27 -11.36
N LYS A 30 -14.88 0.30 -11.23
CA LYS A 30 -16.13 0.50 -10.50
C LYS A 30 -15.87 0.76 -9.01
N PHE A 31 -14.93 0.01 -8.41
CA PHE A 31 -14.52 0.25 -7.03
C PHE A 31 -13.94 1.65 -6.85
N SER A 32 -12.97 2.02 -7.70
CA SER A 32 -12.31 3.32 -7.68
C SER A 32 -13.32 4.46 -7.85
N GLN A 33 -14.27 4.30 -8.78
CA GLN A 33 -15.35 5.27 -8.96
C GLN A 33 -16.16 5.44 -7.67
N ASN A 34 -16.61 4.35 -7.05
CA ASN A 34 -17.35 4.43 -5.79
C ASN A 34 -16.51 5.09 -4.68
N TYR A 35 -15.22 4.75 -4.57
CA TYR A 35 -14.33 5.33 -3.58
C TYR A 35 -14.14 6.84 -3.78
N TYR A 36 -13.71 7.28 -4.96
CA TYR A 36 -13.39 8.68 -5.25
C TYR A 36 -14.62 9.59 -5.26
N THR A 37 -15.81 9.03 -5.50
CA THR A 37 -17.09 9.75 -5.37
C THR A 37 -17.70 9.67 -3.97
N GLN A 38 -16.93 9.22 -2.97
CA GLN A 38 -17.32 9.09 -1.56
C GLN A 38 -18.53 8.17 -1.32
N GLN A 39 -18.81 7.26 -2.25
CA GLN A 39 -19.84 6.22 -2.11
C GLN A 39 -19.27 5.01 -1.36
N HIS A 40 -18.74 5.25 -0.16
CA HIS A 40 -17.99 4.25 0.62
C HIS A 40 -18.80 3.00 0.95
N GLN A 41 -20.11 3.12 1.20
CA GLN A 41 -20.98 1.96 1.41
C GLN A 41 -21.08 1.08 0.16
N LYS A 42 -21.06 1.66 -1.05
CA LYS A 42 -21.06 0.90 -2.30
C LYS A 42 -19.71 0.23 -2.57
N ALA A 43 -18.61 0.93 -2.25
CA ALA A 43 -17.26 0.37 -2.34
C ALA A 43 -17.05 -0.78 -1.34
N ASP A 44 -17.56 -0.63 -0.11
CA ASP A 44 -17.60 -1.69 0.92
C ASP A 44 -18.36 -2.93 0.42
N ALA A 45 -19.58 -2.75 -0.08
CA ALA A 45 -20.40 -3.83 -0.59
C ALA A 45 -19.76 -4.55 -1.79
N LEU A 46 -19.19 -3.80 -2.74
CA LEU A 46 -18.49 -4.36 -3.88
C LEU A 46 -17.27 -5.19 -3.43
N SER A 47 -16.49 -4.69 -2.47
CA SER A 47 -15.34 -5.43 -1.94
C SER A 47 -15.75 -6.74 -1.28
N LYS A 48 -16.84 -6.75 -0.48
CA LYS A 48 -17.42 -7.96 0.12
C LYS A 48 -17.85 -8.97 -0.95
N GLU A 49 -18.48 -8.50 -2.02
CA GLU A 49 -18.88 -9.33 -3.16
C GLU A 49 -17.65 -9.95 -3.85
N LEU A 50 -16.58 -9.17 -4.05
CA LEU A 50 -15.37 -9.63 -4.71
C LEU A 50 -14.60 -10.67 -3.88
N ILE A 51 -14.56 -10.51 -2.55
CA ILE A 51 -14.05 -11.53 -1.61
C ILE A 51 -14.87 -12.81 -1.70
N ALA A 52 -16.20 -12.71 -1.63
CA ALA A 52 -17.09 -13.88 -1.65
C ALA A 52 -16.99 -14.67 -2.96
N LYS A 53 -16.81 -13.97 -4.09
CA LYS A 53 -16.61 -14.58 -5.41
C LYS A 53 -15.21 -15.20 -5.57
N ASP A 54 -14.23 -14.76 -4.79
CA ASP A 54 -12.85 -15.26 -4.86
C ASP A 54 -12.66 -16.53 -4.02
N LYS A 55 -13.15 -17.66 -4.56
CA LYS A 55 -13.06 -18.98 -3.92
C LYS A 55 -11.62 -19.43 -3.62
N LYS A 56 -10.63 -18.91 -4.35
CA LYS A 56 -9.22 -19.24 -4.18
C LYS A 56 -8.48 -18.24 -3.28
N GLN A 57 -9.17 -17.21 -2.80
CA GLN A 57 -8.63 -16.15 -1.95
C GLN A 57 -7.35 -15.52 -2.54
N ARG A 58 -7.33 -15.36 -3.88
CA ARG A 58 -6.21 -14.76 -4.62
C ARG A 58 -6.06 -13.29 -4.32
N ASP A 59 -7.15 -12.53 -4.39
CA ASP A 59 -7.18 -11.08 -4.15
C ASP A 59 -7.78 -10.75 -2.79
N ALA A 60 -8.02 -11.76 -1.95
CA ALA A 60 -8.73 -11.57 -0.70
C ALA A 60 -8.06 -10.55 0.23
N SER A 61 -6.73 -10.54 0.33
CA SER A 61 -5.98 -9.56 1.13
C SER A 61 -6.20 -8.12 0.65
N LEU A 62 -6.15 -7.89 -0.67
CA LEU A 62 -6.46 -6.60 -1.29
C LEU A 62 -7.89 -6.17 -0.93
N TRP A 63 -8.87 -7.03 -1.23
CA TRP A 63 -10.27 -6.66 -1.01
C TRP A 63 -10.63 -6.55 0.47
N ASN A 64 -9.95 -7.27 1.37
CA ASN A 64 -10.12 -7.09 2.81
C ASN A 64 -9.58 -5.74 3.27
N LEU A 65 -8.43 -5.28 2.76
CA LEU A 65 -7.90 -3.94 3.05
C LEU A 65 -8.87 -2.87 2.54
N GLU A 66 -9.25 -2.94 1.27
CA GLU A 66 -10.15 -1.98 0.63
C GLU A 66 -11.53 -1.94 1.29
N ASN A 67 -12.06 -3.10 1.67
CA ASN A 67 -13.29 -3.20 2.45
C ASN A 67 -13.15 -2.51 3.81
N GLY A 68 -12.08 -2.81 4.55
CA GLY A 68 -11.81 -2.23 5.86
C GLY A 68 -11.74 -0.70 5.80
N VAL A 69 -10.96 -0.16 4.85
CA VAL A 69 -10.85 1.29 4.66
C VAL A 69 -12.21 1.93 4.36
N ASN A 70 -13.01 1.34 3.47
CA ASN A 70 -14.34 1.89 3.18
C ASN A 70 -15.34 1.75 4.33
N ALA A 71 -15.25 0.68 5.13
CA ALA A 71 -16.03 0.54 6.35
C ALA A 71 -15.67 1.63 7.37
N PHE A 72 -14.38 1.94 7.54
CA PHE A 72 -13.92 3.06 8.36
C PHE A 72 -14.49 4.39 7.86
N MET A 73 -14.35 4.67 6.55
CA MET A 73 -14.88 5.89 5.93
C MET A 73 -16.40 6.02 6.04
N ALA A 74 -17.12 4.89 6.13
CA ALA A 74 -18.57 4.85 6.34
C ALA A 74 -18.97 4.93 7.83
N GLY A 75 -18.03 5.02 8.77
CA GLY A 75 -18.28 5.04 10.22
C GLY A 75 -18.54 3.66 10.85
N ASN A 76 -18.34 2.58 10.10
CA ASN A 76 -18.57 1.20 10.54
C ASN A 76 -17.28 0.60 11.15
N TYR A 77 -16.77 1.21 12.22
CA TYR A 77 -15.44 0.91 12.77
C TYR A 77 -15.24 -0.54 13.21
N LYS A 78 -16.27 -1.17 13.77
CA LYS A 78 -16.20 -2.59 14.20
C LYS A 78 -16.03 -3.54 13.01
N ASP A 79 -16.74 -3.26 11.92
CA ASP A 79 -16.62 -4.05 10.69
C ASP A 79 -15.28 -3.79 10.01
N SER A 80 -14.81 -2.54 10.03
CA SER A 80 -13.49 -2.16 9.56
C SER A 80 -12.40 -2.97 10.27
N LEU A 81 -12.36 -2.95 11.60
CA LEU A 81 -11.40 -3.73 12.41
C LEU A 81 -11.40 -5.22 12.06
N ASN A 82 -12.58 -5.82 11.92
CA ASN A 82 -12.71 -7.24 11.60
C ASN A 82 -12.12 -7.57 10.22
N THR A 83 -12.34 -6.72 9.22
CA THR A 83 -11.82 -6.97 7.88
C THR A 83 -10.35 -6.59 7.74
N LEU A 84 -9.92 -5.48 8.36
CA LEU A 84 -8.51 -5.08 8.42
C LEU A 84 -7.65 -6.13 9.12
N ASP A 85 -8.13 -6.77 10.20
CA ASP A 85 -7.39 -7.86 10.86
C ASP A 85 -7.13 -9.05 9.92
N LYS A 86 -8.05 -9.36 8.99
CA LYS A 86 -7.84 -10.41 7.98
C LYS A 86 -6.74 -10.03 7.00
N ALA A 87 -6.77 -8.80 6.48
CA ALA A 87 -5.71 -8.29 5.60
C ALA A 87 -4.35 -8.29 6.35
N ASN A 88 -4.35 -7.80 7.58
CA ASN A 88 -3.19 -7.72 8.45
C ASN A 88 -2.51 -9.09 8.65
N LYS A 89 -3.29 -10.14 8.96
CA LYS A 89 -2.78 -11.51 9.14
C LYS A 89 -2.12 -12.07 7.88
N THR A 90 -2.69 -11.79 6.70
CA THR A 90 -2.09 -12.18 5.42
C THR A 90 -0.79 -11.44 5.18
N PHE A 91 -0.77 -10.13 5.36
CA PHE A 91 0.43 -9.32 5.20
C PHE A 91 1.55 -9.70 6.20
N ASP A 92 1.21 -9.99 7.47
CA ASP A 92 2.16 -10.51 8.47
C ASP A 92 2.78 -11.84 8.03
N THR A 93 1.97 -12.73 7.44
CA THR A 93 2.45 -14.02 6.95
C THR A 93 3.39 -13.83 5.77
N ASN A 94 3.03 -12.95 4.83
CA ASN A 94 3.84 -12.65 3.66
C ASN A 94 5.16 -11.97 4.03
N TRP A 95 5.14 -11.03 4.98
CA TRP A 95 6.35 -10.42 5.53
C TRP A 95 7.28 -11.46 6.15
N LYS A 96 6.76 -12.34 7.02
CA LYS A 96 7.54 -13.43 7.64
C LYS A 96 8.14 -14.38 6.60
N ASN A 97 7.39 -14.71 5.55
CA ASN A 97 7.89 -15.56 4.46
C ASN A 97 9.02 -14.86 3.71
N MET A 98 8.88 -13.56 3.44
CA MET A 98 9.94 -12.75 2.83
C MET A 98 11.20 -12.72 3.69
N GLU A 99 11.08 -12.48 5.00
CA GLU A 99 12.22 -12.48 5.94
C GLU A 99 12.95 -13.84 5.97
N LYS A 100 12.20 -14.94 5.86
CA LYS A 100 12.77 -16.30 5.81
C LYS A 100 13.37 -16.67 4.45
N GLY A 101 13.35 -15.76 3.47
CA GLY A 101 13.75 -16.07 2.09
C GLY A 101 12.82 -17.06 1.39
N LEU A 102 11.63 -17.30 1.96
CA LEU A 102 10.56 -18.10 1.36
C LEU A 102 9.63 -17.25 0.50
N ALA A 103 10.00 -15.99 0.24
CA ALA A 103 9.33 -15.18 -0.77
C ALA A 103 9.26 -16.01 -2.05
N LYS A 104 8.05 -16.25 -2.55
CA LYS A 104 7.88 -16.79 -3.88
C LYS A 104 8.49 -15.72 -4.79
N VAL A 105 9.65 -16.03 -5.37
CA VAL A 105 10.23 -15.20 -6.41
C VAL A 105 9.23 -15.26 -7.57
N GLY A 106 8.28 -14.34 -7.57
CA GLY A 106 7.41 -14.07 -8.69
C GLY A 106 8.33 -13.58 -9.79
N ALA A 107 8.78 -14.50 -10.63
CA ALA A 107 9.44 -14.15 -11.87
C ALA A 107 8.53 -13.14 -12.57
N ALA A 108 9.05 -11.94 -12.78
CA ALA A 108 8.43 -10.91 -13.59
C ALA A 108 8.40 -11.35 -15.07
N THR A 109 7.74 -12.47 -15.35
CA THR A 109 7.29 -12.84 -16.68
C THR A 109 5.89 -12.28 -16.80
N PHE A 110 5.76 -11.21 -17.59
CA PHE A 110 4.54 -10.45 -17.88
C PHE A 110 3.31 -11.31 -18.26
N GLY A 111 3.44 -12.63 -18.46
CA GLY A 111 2.36 -13.57 -18.78
C GLY A 111 1.93 -14.54 -17.66
N SER A 112 2.62 -14.61 -16.50
CA SER A 112 2.29 -15.57 -15.42
C SER A 112 1.60 -14.95 -14.19
N ALA A 113 1.44 -13.63 -14.16
CA ALA A 113 0.88 -12.86 -13.06
C ALA A 113 -0.59 -13.21 -12.72
N THR A 114 -1.31 -13.92 -13.60
CA THR A 114 -2.70 -14.33 -13.41
C THR A 114 -2.91 -15.55 -12.50
N ASN A 115 -1.88 -16.08 -11.84
CA ASN A 115 -2.08 -17.21 -10.91
C ASN A 115 -1.43 -17.03 -9.54
N VAL A 116 -0.80 -15.87 -9.28
CA VAL A 116 -0.15 -15.58 -8.00
C VAL A 116 -1.14 -14.84 -7.10
N PRO A 117 -1.40 -15.31 -5.87
CA PRO A 117 -2.19 -14.53 -4.90
C PRO A 117 -1.56 -13.17 -4.63
N TYR A 118 -2.38 -12.15 -4.43
CA TYR A 118 -1.95 -10.82 -4.04
C TYR A 118 -1.24 -10.84 -2.68
N GLU A 119 0.06 -10.58 -2.70
CA GLU A 119 0.89 -10.62 -1.49
C GLU A 119 0.80 -9.33 -0.65
N GLY A 120 0.34 -8.25 -1.26
CA GLY A 120 0.34 -6.92 -0.66
C GLY A 120 1.69 -6.24 -0.70
N HIS A 121 1.66 -4.92 -0.70
CA HIS A 121 2.82 -4.07 -0.59
C HIS A 121 3.18 -3.81 0.87
N MET A 122 4.46 -3.57 1.13
CA MET A 122 4.96 -3.23 2.47
C MET A 122 4.24 -2.03 3.09
N TYR A 123 3.91 -1.01 2.29
CA TYR A 123 3.19 0.15 2.80
C TYR A 123 1.74 -0.20 3.19
N GLU A 124 1.08 -1.14 2.50
CA GLU A 124 -0.29 -1.59 2.83
C GLU A 124 -0.31 -2.30 4.18
N TRP A 125 0.75 -3.06 4.48
CA TRP A 125 0.94 -3.70 5.79
C TRP A 125 0.98 -2.67 6.93
N THR A 126 1.68 -1.57 6.73
CA THR A 126 1.73 -0.45 7.71
C THR A 126 0.40 0.27 7.81
N LEU A 127 -0.20 0.55 6.64
CA LEU A 127 -1.45 1.29 6.55
C LEU A 127 -2.62 0.53 7.19
N THR A 128 -2.62 -0.80 7.11
CA THR A 128 -3.65 -1.63 7.74
C THR A 128 -3.72 -1.36 9.25
N ASN A 129 -2.60 -1.38 9.98
CA ASN A 129 -2.63 -1.02 11.40
C ASN A 129 -2.97 0.44 11.64
N TYR A 130 -2.58 1.33 10.74
CA TYR A 130 -2.90 2.74 10.87
C TYR A 130 -4.44 2.95 10.90
N TYR A 131 -5.17 2.34 9.96
CA TYR A 131 -6.64 2.39 10.00
C TYR A 131 -7.22 1.65 11.21
N MET A 132 -6.66 0.51 11.62
CA MET A 132 -7.09 -0.16 12.86
C MET A 132 -6.90 0.73 14.10
N ALA A 133 -5.81 1.50 14.16
CA ALA A 133 -5.55 2.45 15.24
C ALA A 133 -6.61 3.57 15.24
N LEU A 134 -6.96 4.07 14.05
CA LEU A 134 -8.02 5.06 13.90
C LEU A 134 -9.38 4.48 14.31
N ASP A 135 -9.76 3.29 13.85
CA ASP A 135 -11.00 2.63 14.27
C ASP A 135 -11.10 2.54 15.79
N TYR A 136 -10.04 2.09 16.46
CA TYR A 136 -10.01 2.04 17.93
C TYR A 136 -10.16 3.43 18.55
N ALA A 137 -9.48 4.45 18.01
CA ALA A 137 -9.59 5.83 18.50
C ALA A 137 -11.02 6.39 18.34
N PHE A 138 -11.67 6.16 17.19
CA PHE A 138 -13.05 6.58 16.95
C PHE A 138 -14.09 5.77 17.76
N MET A 139 -13.68 4.64 18.35
CA MET A 139 -14.47 3.86 19.30
C MET A 139 -14.13 4.17 20.77
N ASP A 140 -13.38 5.25 21.05
CA ASP A 140 -12.89 5.63 22.39
C ASP A 140 -12.01 4.55 23.08
N LYS A 141 -11.40 3.66 22.30
CA LYS A 141 -10.51 2.59 22.74
C LYS A 141 -9.04 2.98 22.63
N PHE A 142 -8.65 4.01 23.38
CA PHE A 142 -7.33 4.63 23.25
C PHE A 142 -6.14 3.72 23.57
N ASN A 143 -6.32 2.74 24.47
CA ASN A 143 -5.27 1.78 24.79
C ASN A 143 -4.95 0.88 23.59
N GLU A 144 -5.98 0.36 22.94
CA GLU A 144 -5.88 -0.45 21.73
C GLU A 144 -5.37 0.37 20.55
N ALA A 145 -5.85 1.62 20.39
CA ALA A 145 -5.36 2.54 19.37
C ALA A 145 -3.84 2.76 19.50
N ARG A 146 -3.35 2.99 20.73
CA ARG A 146 -1.92 3.14 21.00
C ARG A 146 -1.11 1.90 20.61
N VAL A 147 -1.64 0.71 20.84
CA VAL A 147 -0.97 -0.54 20.43
C VAL A 147 -0.83 -0.62 18.91
N GLU A 148 -1.88 -0.31 18.16
CA GLU A 148 -1.83 -0.35 16.70
C GLU A 148 -0.93 0.76 16.12
N PHE A 149 -0.94 1.97 16.69
CA PHE A 149 0.01 3.03 16.29
C PHE A 149 1.47 2.63 16.54
N ASN A 150 1.76 2.00 17.67
CA ASN A 150 3.11 1.49 17.93
C ASN A 150 3.52 0.42 16.91
N ARG A 151 2.58 -0.45 16.48
CA ARG A 151 2.84 -1.42 15.40
C ARG A 151 3.11 -0.72 14.07
N THR A 152 2.35 0.33 13.74
CA THR A 152 2.60 1.14 12.53
C THR A 152 4.03 1.70 12.53
N VAL A 153 4.50 2.28 13.64
CA VAL A 153 5.86 2.83 13.75
C VAL A 153 6.93 1.75 13.60
N ASP A 154 6.76 0.63 14.30
CA ASP A 154 7.71 -0.48 14.21
C ASP A 154 7.78 -1.06 12.80
N ARG A 155 6.64 -1.20 12.12
CA ARG A 155 6.58 -1.68 10.73
C ARG A 155 7.24 -0.70 9.76
N GLN A 156 7.01 0.61 9.90
CA GLN A 156 7.69 1.62 9.08
C GLN A 156 9.21 1.51 9.22
N ARG A 157 9.72 1.32 10.43
CA ARG A 157 11.16 1.09 10.69
C ARG A 157 11.65 -0.16 9.96
N ARG A 158 10.96 -1.30 10.10
CA ARG A 158 11.34 -2.57 9.43
C ARG A 158 11.33 -2.45 7.91
N ILE A 159 10.35 -1.76 7.35
CA ILE A 159 10.22 -1.53 5.91
C ILE A 159 11.39 -0.69 5.40
N LYS A 160 11.75 0.38 6.12
CA LYS A 160 12.95 1.18 5.81
C LYS A 160 14.21 0.32 5.78
N GLU A 161 14.39 -0.54 6.76
CA GLU A 161 15.53 -1.48 6.82
C GLU A 161 15.51 -2.49 5.67
N ALA A 162 14.34 -3.03 5.31
CA ALA A 162 14.20 -3.95 4.19
C ALA A 162 14.51 -3.30 2.85
N TYR A 163 14.00 -2.09 2.59
CA TYR A 163 14.33 -1.34 1.37
C TYR A 163 15.82 -0.98 1.31
N ALA A 164 16.42 -0.55 2.42
CA ALA A 164 17.86 -0.28 2.46
C ALA A 164 18.69 -1.51 2.07
N LYS A 165 18.32 -2.70 2.58
CA LYS A 165 18.96 -3.97 2.19
C LYS A 165 18.75 -4.31 0.71
N GLN A 166 17.53 -4.12 0.19
CA GLN A 166 17.23 -4.37 -1.23
C GLN A 166 18.01 -3.43 -2.15
N ILE A 167 18.06 -2.13 -1.84
CA ILE A 167 18.83 -1.13 -2.60
C ILE A 167 20.31 -1.48 -2.58
N ALA A 168 20.88 -1.82 -1.41
CA ALA A 168 22.27 -2.22 -1.30
C ALA A 168 22.58 -3.47 -2.14
N LYS A 169 21.68 -4.46 -2.13
CA LYS A 169 21.82 -5.68 -2.95
C LYS A 169 21.77 -5.38 -4.45
N VAL A 170 20.78 -4.61 -4.90
CA VAL A 170 20.64 -4.19 -6.31
C VAL A 170 21.87 -3.41 -6.76
N ASN A 171 22.36 -2.46 -5.95
CA ASN A 171 23.57 -1.71 -6.26
C ASN A 171 24.80 -2.62 -6.38
N ALA A 172 24.97 -3.58 -5.46
CA ALA A 172 26.08 -4.53 -5.53
C ALA A 172 26.00 -5.45 -6.76
N GLU A 173 24.80 -5.88 -7.15
CA GLU A 173 24.56 -6.68 -8.36
C GLU A 173 24.83 -5.87 -9.63
N MET A 174 24.41 -4.60 -9.67
CA MET A 174 24.71 -3.67 -10.75
C MET A 174 26.21 -3.43 -10.91
N GLU A 175 26.94 -3.21 -9.81
CA GLU A 175 28.40 -3.04 -9.86
C GLU A 175 29.12 -4.30 -10.35
N LYS A 176 28.64 -5.49 -9.95
CA LYS A 176 29.15 -6.76 -10.49
C LYS A 176 28.84 -6.92 -11.99
N ALA A 177 27.65 -6.53 -12.43
CA ALA A 177 27.25 -6.58 -13.84
C ALA A 177 28.10 -5.61 -14.70
N LYS A 178 28.32 -4.38 -14.23
CA LYS A 178 29.23 -3.39 -14.85
C LYS A 178 30.63 -3.93 -15.08
N LYS A 179 31.18 -4.65 -14.08
CA LYS A 179 32.52 -5.26 -14.17
C LYS A 179 32.60 -6.44 -15.13
N LYS A 180 31.49 -7.15 -15.36
CA LYS A 180 31.43 -8.31 -16.28
C LYS A 180 31.14 -7.94 -17.73
N ASP A 181 30.36 -6.89 -17.97
CA ASP A 181 29.97 -6.44 -19.31
C ASP A 181 29.66 -4.93 -19.32
N GLY A 182 30.69 -4.12 -19.57
CA GLY A 182 30.60 -2.65 -19.55
C GLY A 182 29.63 -2.08 -20.59
N ASN A 183 29.43 -2.77 -21.72
CA ASN A 183 28.53 -2.31 -22.79
C ASN A 183 27.06 -2.47 -22.39
N LYS A 184 26.69 -3.57 -21.72
CA LYS A 184 25.32 -3.79 -21.23
C LYS A 184 24.96 -2.80 -20.12
N ALA A 185 25.91 -2.46 -19.26
CA ALA A 185 25.72 -1.42 -18.25
C ALA A 185 25.50 -0.02 -18.85
N GLN A 186 26.28 0.36 -19.87
CA GLN A 186 26.09 1.63 -20.58
C GLN A 186 24.72 1.70 -21.28
N GLY A 187 24.26 0.60 -21.88
CA GLY A 187 22.93 0.52 -22.48
C GLY A 187 21.80 0.71 -21.46
N MET A 188 21.93 0.13 -20.27
CA MET A 188 20.98 0.28 -19.17
C MET A 188 20.97 1.71 -18.61
N GLU A 189 22.14 2.32 -18.40
CA GLU A 189 22.25 3.71 -17.95
C GLU A 189 21.64 4.69 -18.96
N LYS A 190 21.89 4.50 -20.25
CA LYS A 190 21.30 5.31 -21.32
C LYS A 190 19.78 5.17 -21.37
N SER A 191 19.27 3.96 -21.16
CA SER A 191 17.83 3.68 -21.09
C SER A 191 17.19 4.34 -19.87
N MET A 192 17.84 4.28 -18.70
CA MET A 192 17.36 4.96 -17.49
C MET A 192 17.34 6.48 -17.64
N LYS A 193 18.38 7.08 -18.23
CA LYS A 193 18.41 8.52 -18.54
C LYS A 193 17.31 8.93 -19.52
N GLY A 194 17.04 8.10 -20.53
CA GLY A 194 15.93 8.32 -21.47
C GLY A 194 14.56 8.26 -20.78
N LEU A 195 14.36 7.31 -19.86
CA LEU A 195 13.15 7.20 -19.06
C LEU A 195 12.97 8.41 -18.14
N ASP A 196 14.04 8.86 -17.48
CA ASP A 196 14.02 10.02 -16.60
C ASP A 196 13.65 11.31 -17.35
N GLN A 197 14.20 11.51 -18.55
CA GLN A 197 13.83 12.62 -19.43
C GLN A 197 12.35 12.57 -19.84
N GLU A 198 11.84 11.39 -20.18
CA GLU A 198 10.44 11.22 -20.58
C GLU A 198 9.47 11.42 -19.41
N LEU A 199 9.81 10.91 -18.23
CA LEU A 199 9.07 11.12 -16.98
C LEU A 199 9.03 12.60 -16.61
N SER A 200 10.17 13.29 -16.67
CA SER A 200 10.30 14.72 -16.38
C SER A 200 9.44 15.58 -17.32
N LYS A 201 9.38 15.21 -18.61
CA LYS A 201 8.54 15.88 -19.61
C LYS A 201 7.05 15.69 -19.36
N ARG A 202 6.63 14.47 -19.01
CA ARG A 202 5.22 14.11 -18.83
C ARG A 202 4.66 14.52 -17.47
N TYR A 203 5.51 14.52 -16.45
CA TYR A 203 5.15 14.75 -15.06
C TYR A 203 6.15 15.70 -14.43
N SER A 204 6.07 16.99 -14.78
CA SER A 204 6.94 18.04 -14.23
C SER A 204 6.87 18.17 -12.70
N SER A 205 5.81 17.65 -12.07
CA SER A 205 5.65 17.59 -10.62
C SER A 205 6.44 16.48 -9.95
N LEU A 206 7.04 15.51 -10.67
CA LEU A 206 7.82 14.42 -10.08
C LEU A 206 9.00 14.93 -9.24
N GLU A 207 9.58 16.08 -9.57
CA GLU A 207 10.63 16.69 -8.75
C GLU A 207 10.14 17.05 -7.32
N GLN A 208 8.85 17.34 -7.16
CA GLN A 208 8.23 17.63 -5.86
C GLN A 208 8.02 16.36 -5.02
N PHE A 209 8.10 15.18 -5.64
CA PHE A 209 8.01 13.86 -5.01
C PHE A 209 9.38 13.21 -4.79
N LYS A 210 10.49 13.96 -4.92
CA LYS A 210 11.80 13.48 -4.46
C LYS A 210 11.66 12.97 -3.04
N ALA A 211 12.17 11.77 -2.78
CA ALA A 211 12.15 11.19 -1.44
C ALA A 211 12.79 12.21 -0.49
N TYR A 212 11.99 12.76 0.44
CA TYR A 212 12.51 13.68 1.44
C TYR A 212 13.56 12.92 2.24
N ASP A 213 14.76 13.49 2.31
CA ASP A 213 15.81 12.94 3.15
C ASP A 213 15.31 12.95 4.60
N GLY A 214 15.20 11.78 5.20
CA GLY A 214 14.61 11.62 6.52
C GLY A 214 13.07 11.68 6.59
N PHE A 215 12.31 11.40 5.52
CA PHE A 215 10.84 11.29 5.62
C PHE A 215 10.42 10.29 6.70
N ILE A 216 9.95 10.82 7.82
CA ILE A 216 9.15 10.11 8.81
C ILE A 216 7.70 10.47 8.50
N ASN A 217 6.84 9.47 8.35
CA ASN A 217 5.43 9.69 8.08
C ASN A 217 4.83 10.59 9.17
N VAL A 218 4.35 11.78 8.77
CA VAL A 218 3.81 12.81 9.68
C VAL A 218 2.67 12.29 10.56
N LEU A 219 2.01 11.20 10.15
CA LEU A 219 0.91 10.56 10.88
C LEU A 219 1.35 9.79 12.14
N THR A 220 2.65 9.76 12.46
CA THR A 220 3.21 8.99 13.59
C THR A 220 3.89 9.84 14.66
N ASN A 221 3.87 11.16 14.53
CA ASN A 221 4.40 12.08 15.52
C ASN A 221 3.24 12.75 16.28
N LEU A 222 2.56 11.98 17.14
CA LEU A 222 1.60 12.45 18.15
C LEU A 222 2.08 12.02 19.54
#